data_AF-A0A2P5CC95-F1
#
_entry.id   AF-A0A2P5CC95-F1
#
_cell.length_a   1.000
_cell.length_b   1.000
_cell.length_c   1.000
_cell.angle_alpha   90.00
_cell.angle_beta   90.00
_cell.angle_gamma   90.00
#
_symmetry.space_group_name_H-M   'P 1'
#
loop_
_entity.id
_entity.type
_entity.pdbx_description
1 polymer ?
#
loop_
_entity_poly.entity_id
_entity_poly.type
_entity_poly.pdbx_seq_one_letter_code
_entity_poly.pdbx_strand_id
1 'polypeptide(L)' 'MLHCRWAYDKIHRVHHEYTAPFGFTAPHAHWAEYFILGFGSFLGPAIVPCHMTTDWLWFILRQMEAVEVHSG' A
#
# COMPACT_ATOMS: atom_id res chain seq x y z
N MET A 1 -6.12 10.32 5.65
CA MET A 1 -6.12 9.79 7.03
C MET A 1 -4.76 9.92 7.72
N LEU A 2 -3.66 9.47 7.09
CA LEU A 2 -2.32 9.44 7.73
C LEU A 2 -1.55 10.77 7.76
N HIS A 3 -2.06 11.81 7.09
CA HIS A 3 -1.40 13.12 7.01
C HIS A 3 -1.75 14.08 8.15
N CYS A 4 -2.57 13.68 9.12
CA CYS A 4 -2.75 14.50 10.32
C CYS A 4 -1.46 14.46 11.16
N ARG A 5 -1.16 15.55 11.89
CA ARG A 5 0.12 15.73 12.59
C ARG A 5 0.60 14.50 13.35
N TRP A 6 -0.27 13.92 14.18
CA TRP A 6 0.09 12.74 14.99
C TRP A 6 0.37 11.50 14.14
N ALA A 7 -0.49 11.20 13.16
CA ALA A 7 -0.32 10.01 12.32
C ALA A 7 0.88 10.16 11.38
N TYR A 8 1.14 11.38 10.91
CA TYR A 8 2.32 11.68 10.12
C TYR A 8 3.58 11.42 10.92
N ASP A 9 3.70 12.05 12.10
CA ASP A 9 4.91 11.95 12.93
C ASP A 9 5.21 10.52 13.41
N LYS A 10 4.17 9.71 13.64
CA LYS A 10 4.31 8.36 14.21
C LYS A 10 4.29 7.23 13.19
N ILE A 11 3.66 7.42 12.03
CA ILE A 11 3.38 6.35 11.08
C ILE A 11 3.84 6.76 9.68
N HIS A 12 3.38 7.90 9.18
CA HIS A 12 3.57 8.29 7.77
C HIS A 12 4.90 8.93 7.42
N ARG A 13 5.68 9.34 8.42
CA ARG A 13 6.97 9.98 8.18
C ARG A 13 7.94 9.11 7.40
N VAL A 14 7.95 7.79 7.65
CA VAL A 14 8.84 6.85 6.95
C VAL A 14 8.46 6.72 5.48
N HIS A 15 7.16 6.70 5.19
CA HIS A 15 6.65 6.65 3.82
C HIS A 15 7.15 7.84 2.98
N HIS A 16 7.24 9.03 3.59
CA HIS A 16 7.72 10.25 2.94
C HIS A 16 9.22 10.52 3.14
N GLU A 17 9.99 9.54 3.63
CA GLU A 17 11.45 9.67 3.73
C GLU A 17 12.09 9.90 2.35
N TYR A 18 11.51 9.27 1.33
CA TYR A 18 11.91 9.44 -0.05
C TYR A 18 10.85 10.25 -0.82
N THR A 19 11.22 11.47 -1.21
CA THR A 19 10.31 12.44 -1.85
C THR A 19 10.29 12.38 -3.37
N ALA A 20 11.30 11.77 -4.00
CA ALA A 20 11.23 11.51 -5.43
C ALA A 20 10.15 10.44 -5.70
N PRO A 21 9.30 10.60 -6.74
CA PRO A 21 8.29 9.62 -7.09
C PRO A 21 8.95 8.45 -7.82
N PHE A 22 9.50 7.50 -7.07
CA PHE A 22 9.88 6.21 -7.60
C PHE A 22 8.92 5.19 -7.01
N GLY A 23 7.93 4.74 -7.80
CA GLY A 23 6.84 3.92 -7.26
C GLY A 23 7.31 2.60 -6.61
N PHE A 24 8.52 2.13 -6.89
CA PHE A 24 9.14 1.01 -6.18
C PHE A 24 9.49 1.27 -4.70
N THR A 25 9.44 2.52 -4.21
CA THR A 25 9.51 2.82 -2.77
C THR A 25 8.18 3.06 -2.09
N ALA A 26 7.05 2.92 -2.78
CA ALA A 26 5.76 2.80 -2.10
C ALA A 26 5.76 1.73 -0.98
N PRO A 27 6.49 0.59 -1.10
CA PRO A 27 6.63 -0.36 -0.01
C PRO A 27 7.57 0.11 1.11
N HIS A 28 8.33 1.20 0.98
CA HIS A 28 9.16 1.73 2.08
C HIS A 28 8.27 2.52 3.04
N ALA A 29 7.54 1.80 3.88
CA ALA A 29 6.55 2.38 4.77
C ALA A 29 6.64 1.77 6.18
N HIS A 30 6.06 2.47 7.14
CA HIS A 30 5.93 1.93 8.49
C HIS A 30 4.99 0.70 8.46
N TRP A 31 5.30 -0.35 9.24
CA TRP A 31 4.56 -1.63 9.20
C TRP A 31 3.04 -1.47 9.39
N ALA A 32 2.63 -0.49 10.21
CA ALA A 32 1.21 -0.19 10.43
C ALA A 32 0.49 0.29 9.17
N GLU A 33 1.20 0.91 8.22
CA GLU A 33 0.62 1.33 6.94
C GLU A 33 0.30 0.16 6.05
N TYR A 34 1.09 -0.92 6.07
CA TYR A 34 0.74 -2.11 5.31
C TYR A 34 -0.60 -2.68 5.77
N PHE A 35 -0.91 -2.63 7.07
CA PHE A 35 -2.21 -3.04 7.58
C PHE A 35 -3.29 -2.03 7.22
N ILE A 36 -3.07 -0.73 7.46
CA ILE A 36 -4.10 0.31 7.27
C ILE A 36 -4.44 0.49 5.79
N LEU A 37 -3.43 0.65 4.94
CA LEU A 37 -3.58 0.91 3.50
C LEU A 37 -3.78 -0.40 2.73
N GLY A 38 -3.12 -1.48 3.14
CA GLY A 38 -3.27 -2.79 2.51
C GLY A 38 -4.58 -3.51 2.83
N PHE A 39 -5.30 -3.11 3.89
CA PHE A 39 -6.56 -3.76 4.29
C PHE A 39 -7.54 -3.95 3.13
N GLY A 40 -7.73 -2.92 2.31
CA GLY A 40 -8.61 -2.99 1.14
C GLY A 40 -8.16 -4.03 0.12
N SER A 41 -6.85 -4.16 -0.10
CA SER A 41 -6.28 -5.17 -1.02
C SER A 41 -6.45 -6.59 -0.49
N PHE A 42 -6.43 -6.80 0.83
CA PHE A 42 -6.67 -8.12 1.44
C PHE A 42 -8.15 -8.50 1.53
N LEU A 43 -9.06 -7.51 1.59
CA LEU A 43 -10.48 -7.78 1.78
C LEU A 43 -11.11 -8.55 0.61
N GLY A 44 -10.69 -8.27 -0.63
CA GLY A 44 -11.20 -8.96 -1.83
C GLY A 44 -11.02 -10.48 -1.78
N PRO A 45 -9.78 -11.00 -1.70
CA PRO A 45 -9.52 -12.43 -1.53
C PRO A 45 -10.14 -13.03 -0.27
N ALA A 46 -10.24 -12.26 0.82
CA ALA A 46 -10.81 -12.74 2.08
C ALA A 46 -12.33 -13.02 1.99
N ILE A 47 -13.08 -12.26 1.19
CA ILE A 47 -14.53 -12.43 1.03
C ILE A 47 -14.90 -13.28 -0.20
N VAL A 48 -14.05 -13.30 -1.23
CA VAL A 48 -14.22 -14.13 -2.43
C VAL A 48 -12.98 -15.03 -2.59
N PRO A 49 -12.93 -16.18 -1.91
CA PRO A 49 -11.82 -17.10 -2.07
C PRO A 49 -11.79 -17.65 -3.50
N CYS A 50 -10.61 -17.64 -4.12
CA CYS A 50 -10.43 -18.08 -5.50
C CYS A 50 -9.17 -18.92 -5.66
N HIS A 51 -8.87 -19.33 -6.89
CA HIS A 51 -7.64 -20.09 -7.16
C HIS A 51 -6.43 -19.23 -6.86
N MET A 52 -5.36 -19.83 -6.30
CA MET A 52 -4.13 -19.15 -5.91
C MET A 52 -3.57 -18.23 -7.02
N THR A 53 -3.67 -18.63 -8.28
CA THR A 53 -3.22 -17.79 -9.42
C THR A 53 -4.00 -16.49 -9.55
N THR A 54 -5.30 -16.52 -9.26
CA THR A 54 -6.17 -15.34 -9.30
C THR A 54 -5.87 -14.42 -8.12
N ASP A 55 -5.58 -14.96 -6.94
CA ASP A 55 -5.10 -14.17 -5.79
C ASP A 55 -3.78 -13.45 -6.11
N TRP A 56 -2.82 -14.17 -6.70
CA TRP A 56 -1.55 -13.57 -7.13
C TRP A 56 -1.75 -12.47 -8.18
N LEU A 57 -2.60 -12.72 -9.19
CA LEU A 57 -2.93 -11.72 -10.19
C LEU A 57 -3.57 -10.48 -9.55
N TRP A 58 -4.49 -10.67 -8.60
CA TRP A 58 -5.10 -9.60 -7.85
C TRP A 58 -4.06 -8.74 -7.12
N PHE A 59 -3.15 -9.35 -6.34
CA PHE A 59 -2.13 -8.60 -5.62
C PHE A 59 -1.15 -7.88 -6.55
N ILE A 60 -0.77 -8.47 -7.69
CA ILE A 60 0.05 -7.79 -8.71
C ILE A 60 -0.65 -6.53 -9.20
N LEU A 61 -1.94 -6.62 -9.56
CA LEU A 61 -2.71 -5.47 -10.02
C LEU A 61 -2.82 -4.38 -8.94
N ARG A 62 -3.06 -4.76 -7.68
CA ARG A 62 -3.10 -3.81 -6.55
C ARG A 62 -1.76 -3.11 -6.33
N GLN A 63 -0.64 -3.82 -6.48
CA GLN A 63 0.69 -3.22 -6.37
C GLN A 63 1.00 -2.29 -7.56
N MET A 64 0.58 -2.64 -8.78
CA MET A 64 0.73 -1.78 -9.95
C MET A 64 -0.06 -0.47 -9.80
N GLU A 65 -1.30 -0.53 -9.32
CA GLU A 65 -2.10 0.65 -9.00
C GLU A 65 -1.42 1.53 -7.95
N ALA A 66 -0.88 0.91 -6.88
CA ALA A 66 -0.14 1.65 -5.87
C ALA A 66 1.08 2.37 -6.46
N VAL A 67 1.84 1.72 -7.35
CA VAL A 67 2.98 2.33 -8.06
C VAL A 67 2.53 3.51 -8.92
N GLU A 68 1.45 3.35 -9.69
CA GLU A 68 0.92 4.38 -10.59
C GLU A 68 0.51 5.65 -9.84
N VAL A 69 -0.24 5.52 -8.74
CA VAL A 69 -0.66 6.66 -7.90
C VAL A 69 0.54 7.42 -7.29
N HIS A 70 1.67 6.75 -7.07
CA HIS A 70 2.89 7.39 -6.54
C HIS A 70 3.84 7.91 -7.63
N SER A 71 3.59 7.60 -8.90
CA SER A 71 4.49 7.97 -10.00
C SER A 71 4.18 9.32 -10.63
N GLY A 72 2.98 9.88 -10.40
CA GLY A 72 2.56 11.18 -10.94
C GLY A 72 2.17 11.11 -12.41
#